data_AF-A0A7X6UIC7-F1
#
_entry.id   AF-A0A7X6UIC7-F1
#
_cell.length_a   1.000
_cell.length_b   1.000
_cell.length_c   1.000
_cell.angle_alpha   90.00
_cell.angle_beta   90.00
_cell.angle_gamma   90.00
#
_symmetry.space_group_name_H-M   'P 1'
#
loop_
_entity.id
_entity.type
_entity.pdbx_description
1 polymer ?
#
loop_
_entity_poly.entity_id
_entity_poly.type
_entity_poly.pdbx_seq_one_letter_code
_entity_poly.pdbx_strand_id
1 'polypeptide(L)' 'MISEKMQEQVKSSSIIRAMFEEGKKLAAIYGAENVYDFSLGNPSVETPEAVRQAILEIINN' A
#
# COMPACT_ATOMS: atom_id res chain seq x y z
N MET A 1 15.89 -3.88 -21.97
CA MET A 1 16.48 -4.08 -20.62
C MET A 1 16.66 -2.71 -19.98
N ILE A 2 16.27 -2.53 -18.72
CA ILE A 2 16.52 -1.28 -17.97
C ILE A 2 18.01 -1.21 -17.58
N SER A 3 18.53 0.00 -17.34
CA SER A 3 19.93 0.19 -16.97
C SER A 3 20.29 -0.58 -15.69
N GLU A 4 21.54 -1.02 -15.57
CA GLU A 4 22.03 -1.78 -14.40
C GLU A 4 21.75 -1.05 -13.09
N LYS A 5 21.94 0.28 -13.08
CA LYS A 5 21.59 1.14 -11.95
C LYS A 5 20.11 1.07 -11.56
N MET A 6 19.20 0.98 -12.54
CA MET A 6 17.78 0.79 -12.23
C MET A 6 17.48 -0.63 -11.74
N GLN A 7 18.20 -1.64 -12.23
CA GLN A 7 18.03 -3.01 -11.75
C GLN A 7 18.37 -3.12 -10.25
N GLU A 8 19.46 -2.47 -9.81
CA GLU A 8 19.82 -2.42 -8.38
C GLU A 8 18.78 -1.68 -7.52
N GLN A 9 18.27 -0.55 -8.00
CA GLN A 9 17.27 0.24 -7.26
C GLN A 9 15.91 -0.47 -7.13
N VAL A 10 15.50 -1.23 -8.14
CA VAL A 10 14.24 -2.01 -8.09
C VAL A 10 14.37 -3.24 -7.19
N LYS A 11 15.58 -3.75 -6.97
CA LYS A 11 15.81 -4.92 -6.11
C LYS A 11 15.54 -4.62 -4.63
N SER A 12 15.81 -3.40 -4.17
CA SER A 12 15.64 -2.99 -2.76
C SER A 12 14.21 -2.59 -2.38
N SER A 13 13.39 -2.15 -3.34
CA SER A 13 11.97 -1.79 -3.09
C SER A 13 11.07 -2.99 -2.76
N SER A 14 11.59 -4.20 -2.90
CA SER A 14 10.82 -5.44 -2.81
C SER A 14 10.59 -5.95 -1.38
N ILE A 15 11.40 -5.54 -0.39
CA ILE A 15 11.36 -6.15 0.95
C ILE A 15 10.05 -5.82 1.68
N ILE A 16 9.65 -4.55 1.70
CA ILE A 16 8.38 -4.12 2.34
C ILE A 16 7.18 -4.83 1.69
N ARG A 17 7.19 -4.91 0.36
CA ARG A 17 6.13 -5.59 -0.40
C ARG A 17 6.12 -7.09 -0.12
N ALA A 18 7.28 -7.73 -0.04
CA ALA A 18 7.39 -9.15 0.28
C ALA A 18 6.84 -9.45 1.68
N MET A 19 7.13 -8.58 2.67
CA MET A 19 6.58 -8.71 4.03
C MET A 19 5.06 -8.53 4.06
N PHE A 20 4.52 -7.55 3.33
CA PHE A 20 3.08 -7.32 3.20
C PHE A 20 2.35 -8.52 2.57
N GLU A 21 2.89 -9.07 1.48
CA GLU A 21 2.31 -10.26 0.83
C GLU A 21 2.36 -11.50 1.75
N GLU A 22 3.43 -11.65 2.54
CA GLU A 22 3.52 -12.72 3.53
C GLU A 22 2.52 -12.53 4.67
N GLY A 23 2.35 -11.31 5.17
CA GLY A 23 1.32 -10.95 6.16
C GLY A 23 -0.08 -11.34 5.69
N LYS A 24 -0.40 -11.08 4.41
CA LYS A 24 -1.67 -11.50 3.81
C LYS A 24 -1.85 -13.02 3.78
N LYS A 25 -0.82 -13.79 3.44
CA LYS A 25 -0.88 -15.26 3.46
C LYS A 25 -1.12 -15.77 4.87
N LEU A 26 -0.40 -15.22 5.85
CA LEU A 26 -0.55 -15.60 7.26
C LEU A 26 -1.96 -15.26 7.77
N ALA A 27 -2.52 -14.11 7.38
CA ALA A 27 -3.87 -13.71 7.76
C ALA A 27 -4.94 -14.68 7.21
N ALA A 28 -4.71 -15.28 6.03
CA ALA A 28 -5.59 -16.29 5.47
C ALA A 28 -5.54 -17.63 6.22
N ILE A 29 -4.40 -17.97 6.84
CA ILE A 29 -4.19 -19.23 7.57
C ILE A 29 -4.62 -19.09 9.04
N TYR A 30 -4.26 -17.97 9.67
CA TYR A 30 -4.37 -17.77 11.11
C TYR A 30 -5.42 -16.73 11.52
N GLY A 31 -6.08 -16.07 10.57
CA GLY A 31 -7.01 -14.96 10.84
C GLY A 31 -6.29 -13.61 10.86
N ALA A 32 -6.97 -12.56 10.36
CA ALA A 32 -6.40 -11.21 10.27
C ALA A 32 -6.13 -10.58 11.65
N GLU A 33 -6.90 -10.96 12.65
CA GLU A 33 -6.76 -10.54 14.03
C GLU A 33 -5.48 -11.06 14.71
N ASN A 34 -4.90 -12.15 14.19
CA ASN A 34 -3.70 -12.79 14.73
C ASN A 34 -2.42 -12.38 13.97
N VAL A 35 -2.53 -11.46 13.00
CA VAL A 35 -1.40 -11.01 12.18
C VAL A 35 -1.20 -9.50 12.33
N TYR A 36 -0.09 -9.13 12.95
CA TYR A 36 0.29 -7.75 13.19
C TYR A 36 1.18 -7.22 12.05
N ASP A 37 0.55 -6.81 10.95
CA ASP A 37 1.25 -6.28 9.78
C ASP A 37 1.61 -4.79 9.97
N PHE A 38 2.87 -4.52 10.30
CA PHE A 38 3.45 -3.16 10.36
C PHE A 38 4.37 -2.85 9.17
N SER A 39 4.29 -3.63 8.09
CA SER A 39 5.19 -3.50 6.95
C SER A 39 4.90 -2.25 6.12
N LEU A 40 3.62 -1.98 5.84
CA LEU A 40 3.21 -1.05 4.80
C LEU A 40 2.65 0.25 5.40
N GLY A 41 3.30 1.37 5.13
CA GLY A 41 3.00 2.69 5.69
C GLY A 41 1.99 3.52 4.89
N ASN A 42 0.96 2.89 4.33
CA ASN A 42 -0.10 3.63 3.61
C ASN A 42 -0.98 4.41 4.59
N PRO A 43 -1.53 5.57 4.17
CA PRO A 43 -2.56 6.25 4.95
C PRO A 43 -3.72 5.31 5.28
N SER A 44 -4.09 5.24 6.56
CA SER A 44 -5.15 4.37 7.07
C SER A 44 -6.46 5.10 7.39
N VAL A 45 -6.42 6.43 7.43
CA VAL A 45 -7.58 7.27 7.73
C VAL A 45 -8.17 7.82 6.44
N GLU A 46 -9.49 7.89 6.39
CA GLU A 46 -10.19 8.50 5.26
C GLU A 46 -9.86 9.98 5.15
N THR A 47 -9.92 10.49 3.93
CA THR A 47 -9.77 11.92 3.68
C THR A 47 -10.96 12.70 4.24
N PRO A 48 -10.81 13.98 4.61
CA PRO A 48 -11.93 14.81 5.01
C PRO A 48 -12.99 14.91 3.91
N GLU A 49 -14.26 14.92 4.29
CA GLU A 49 -15.41 14.99 3.38
C GLU A 49 -15.33 16.16 2.38
N ALA A 50 -14.71 17.27 2.82
CA ALA A 50 -14.47 18.45 1.98
C ALA A 50 -13.68 18.13 0.69
N VAL A 51 -12.77 17.15 0.72
CA VAL A 51 -11.99 16.73 -0.46
C VAL A 51 -12.92 16.12 -1.51
N ARG A 52 -13.81 15.22 -1.08
CA ARG A 52 -14.79 14.58 -1.97
C ARG A 52 -15.74 15.61 -2.58
N GLN A 53 -16.23 16.53 -1.76
CA GLN A 53 -17.16 17.57 -2.18
C GLN A 53 -16.53 18.50 -3.23
N ALA A 54 -15.30 18.96 -3.01
CA ALA A 54 -14.59 19.81 -3.98
C ALA A 54 -14.39 19.12 -5.34
N ILE A 55 -14.09 17.81 -5.33
CA ILE A 55 -13.97 17.04 -6.58
C ILE A 55 -15.31 16.99 -7.34
N LEU A 56 -16.42 16.76 -6.63
CA LEU A 56 -17.75 16.70 -7.24
C LEU A 56 -18.21 18.04 -7.81
N GLU A 57 -17.85 19.15 -7.15
CA GLU A 57 -18.14 20.50 -7.65
C GLU A 57 -17.40 20.80 -8.96
N ILE A 58 -16.17 20.31 -9.12
CA ILE A 58 -15.40 20.50 -10.36
C ILE A 58 -15.94 19.63 -11.49
N ILE A 59 -16.32 18.39 -11.20
CA ILE A 59 -16.70 17.41 -12.24
C ILE A 59 -18.13 17.64 -12.76
N ASN A 60 -19.03 18.13 -11.92
CA ASN A 60 -20.45 18.29 -12.28
C ASN A 60 -20.81 19.71 -12.79
N ASN A 61 -19.81 20.54 -13.04
CA ASN A 61 -19.94 21.91 -13.56
C ASN A 61 -19.37 21.98 -14.97
#